data_AF-A0A535PJD7-F1
#
_entry.id   AF-A0A535PJD7-F1
#
_cell.length_a   1.000
_cell.length_b   1.000
_cell.length_c   1.000
_cell.angle_alpha   90.00
_cell.angle_beta   90.00
_cell.angle_gamma   90.00
#
_symmetry.space_group_name_H-M   'P 1'
#
loop_
_entity.id
_entity.type
_entity.pdbx_description
1 polymer ?
#
loop_
_entity_poly.entity_id
_entity_poly.type
_entity_poly.pdbx_seq_one_letter_code
_entity_poly.pdbx_strand_id
1 'polypeptide(L)'
;MLEQQKQTQLEGIRQKVFMDRYSLKDASGQPLEFHPEQLWARVARGIAAVEPTEEKRTHWEKRFYEALSDFQFVPGGRILAGAGSGHQVTFYNCYVISSPEDSRQGILDNLKVMTEIMARGGGVGINLSTLRPRGSYIKTVNGTASGPCSWAQLYSVATGDVIQQGGSRRGALMIMLDDNHPDIEEFITVKRTAGKIEHANLSVCISDKFMEAVKEDADWDLVWQNEVKKTVR
;
A
#
# COMPACT_ATOMS: atom_id res chain seq x y z
N MET A 1 -0.91 -31.25 31.58
CA MET A 1 0.21 -31.77 30.77
C MET A 1 -0.13 -31.48 29.33
N LEU A 2 0.39 -30.39 28.76
CA LEU A 2 0.32 -30.17 27.32
C LEU A 2 1.24 -31.23 26.69
N GLU A 3 0.67 -32.13 25.89
CA GLU A 3 1.45 -32.98 25.00
C GLU A 3 2.46 -32.09 24.27
N GLN A 4 3.72 -32.54 24.15
CA GLN A 4 4.71 -31.87 23.32
C GLN A 4 4.19 -31.88 21.89
N GLN A 5 3.43 -30.84 21.51
CA GLN A 5 3.02 -30.61 20.14
C GLN A 5 4.30 -30.57 19.31
N LYS A 6 4.35 -31.46 18.32
CA LYS A 6 5.45 -31.53 17.36
C LYS A 6 5.61 -30.16 16.72
N GLN A 7 6.68 -29.46 17.07
CA GLN A 7 6.94 -28.11 16.56
C GLN A 7 7.33 -28.18 15.09
N THR A 8 6.70 -27.33 14.28
CA THR A 8 7.03 -27.20 12.87
C THR A 8 8.45 -26.65 12.72
N GLN A 9 9.31 -27.43 12.07
CA GLN A 9 10.67 -27.00 11.73
C GLN A 9 10.65 -26.36 10.35
N LEU A 10 10.86 -25.05 10.31
CA LEU A 10 11.08 -24.33 9.06
C LEU A 10 12.56 -24.43 8.68
N GLU A 11 12.83 -24.67 7.40
CA GLU A 11 14.19 -24.77 6.86
C GLU A 11 14.42 -23.80 5.70
N GLY A 12 15.68 -23.41 5.51
CA GLY A 12 16.13 -22.59 4.40
C GLY A 12 15.42 -21.24 4.35
N ILE A 13 14.88 -20.89 3.18
CA ILE A 13 14.25 -19.58 2.95
C ILE A 13 13.02 -19.36 3.83
N ARG A 14 12.29 -20.43 4.18
CA ARG A 14 11.08 -20.35 5.02
C ARG A 14 11.43 -19.89 6.42
N GLN A 15 12.48 -20.48 7.00
CA GLN A 15 13.00 -20.10 8.30
C GLN A 15 13.48 -18.65 8.29
N LYS A 16 14.32 -18.29 7.31
CA LYS A 16 14.85 -16.93 7.19
C LYS A 16 13.73 -15.88 7.13
N VAL A 17 12.74 -16.09 6.25
CA VAL A 17 11.61 -15.16 6.11
C VAL A 17 10.79 -15.08 7.41
N PHE A 18 10.51 -16.21 8.06
CA PHE A 18 9.81 -16.23 9.35
C PHE A 18 10.55 -15.40 10.41
N MET A 19 11.84 -15.68 10.62
CA MET A 19 12.66 -14.99 11.62
C MET A 19 12.85 -13.50 11.30
N ASP A 20 13.00 -13.15 10.02
CA ASP A 20 13.24 -11.77 9.62
C ASP A 20 11.96 -10.92 9.71
N ARG A 21 10.80 -11.49 9.35
CA ARG A 21 9.62 -10.71 8.95
C ARG A 21 8.37 -10.94 9.82
N TYR A 22 8.30 -12.05 10.57
CA TYR A 22 7.07 -12.49 11.25
C TYR A 22 7.25 -12.84 12.71
N SER A 23 8.42 -13.36 13.10
CA SER A 23 8.76 -13.54 14.52
C SER A 23 8.62 -12.22 15.24
N LEU A 24 7.90 -12.22 16.36
CA LEU A 24 7.96 -11.15 17.32
C LEU A 24 9.39 -11.02 17.84
N LYS A 25 9.85 -9.79 18.07
CA LYS A 25 11.19 -9.48 18.55
C LYS A 25 11.10 -8.62 19.81
N ASP A 26 12.08 -8.74 20.69
CA ASP A 26 12.23 -7.83 21.82
C ASP A 26 12.84 -6.48 21.39
N ALA A 27 13.01 -5.56 22.35
CA ALA A 27 13.57 -4.24 22.09
C ALA A 27 15.03 -4.25 21.61
N SER A 28 15.76 -5.35 21.82
CA SER A 28 17.12 -5.56 21.30
C SER A 28 17.15 -6.19 19.91
N GLY A 29 15.97 -6.52 19.37
CA GLY A 29 15.80 -7.15 18.06
C GLY A 29 15.94 -8.67 18.06
N GLN A 30 16.05 -9.30 19.23
CA GLN A 30 16.16 -10.76 19.34
C GLN A 30 14.78 -11.41 19.18
N PRO A 31 14.67 -12.52 18.42
CA PRO A 31 13.41 -13.20 18.20
C PRO A 31 12.88 -13.82 19.51
N LEU A 32 11.58 -13.65 19.74
CA LEU A 32 10.82 -14.28 20.82
C LEU A 32 10.05 -15.51 20.34
N GLU A 33 9.92 -15.67 19.02
CA GLU A 33 9.17 -16.75 18.37
C GLU A 33 10.08 -17.47 17.38
N PHE A 34 10.29 -18.76 17.62
CA PHE A 34 11.16 -19.62 16.82
C PHE A 34 10.37 -20.59 15.95
N HIS A 35 9.10 -20.82 16.28
CA HIS A 35 8.23 -21.76 15.60
C HIS A 35 6.88 -21.12 15.19
N PRO A 36 6.29 -21.54 14.06
CA PRO A 36 4.97 -21.06 13.60
C PRO A 36 3.88 -21.16 14.66
N GLU A 37 3.90 -22.19 15.50
CA GLU A 37 2.91 -22.42 16.56
C GLU A 37 2.86 -21.25 17.57
N GLN A 38 4.00 -20.61 17.83
CA GLN A 38 4.06 -19.45 18.72
C GLN A 38 3.42 -18.22 18.06
N LEU A 39 3.75 -17.98 16.79
CA LEU A 39 3.12 -16.95 15.96
C LEU A 39 1.60 -17.15 15.88
N TRP A 40 1.14 -18.37 15.60
CA TRP A 40 -0.29 -18.69 15.50
C TRP A 40 -1.01 -18.44 16.82
N ALA A 41 -0.43 -18.84 17.95
CA ALA A 41 -1.00 -18.57 19.27
C ALA A 41 -1.11 -17.05 19.54
N ARG A 42 -0.06 -16.28 19.24
CA ARG A 42 -0.09 -14.82 19.38
C ARG A 42 -1.15 -14.18 18.50
N VAL A 43 -1.20 -14.55 17.22
CA VAL A 43 -2.15 -13.97 16.25
C VAL A 43 -3.58 -14.33 16.63
N ALA A 44 -3.85 -15.59 16.97
CA ALA A 44 -5.18 -16.05 17.37
C ALA A 44 -5.69 -15.28 18.60
N ARG A 45 -4.86 -15.16 19.65
CA ARG A 45 -5.19 -14.37 20.84
C ARG A 45 -5.41 -12.90 20.52
N GLY A 46 -4.52 -12.32 19.71
CA GLY A 46 -4.57 -10.92 19.32
C GLY A 46 -5.84 -10.56 18.56
N ILE A 47 -6.29 -11.44 17.66
CA ILE A 47 -7.54 -11.25 16.90
C ILE A 47 -8.75 -11.49 17.80
N ALA A 48 -8.76 -12.57 18.61
CA ALA A 48 -9.88 -12.90 19.48
C ALA A 48 -10.15 -11.83 20.56
N ALA A 49 -9.16 -11.01 20.92
CA ALA A 49 -9.28 -9.98 21.95
C ALA A 49 -10.40 -8.94 21.71
N VAL A 50 -10.85 -8.77 20.46
CA VAL A 50 -11.97 -7.87 20.12
C VAL A 50 -13.33 -8.39 20.61
N GLU A 51 -13.42 -9.69 20.90
CA GLU A 51 -14.66 -10.32 21.36
C GLU A 51 -15.08 -9.77 22.73
N PRO A 52 -16.41 -9.65 22.99
CA PRO A 52 -16.90 -8.87 24.11
C PRO A 52 -16.79 -9.58 25.47
N THR A 53 -16.79 -10.91 25.50
CA THR A 53 -16.76 -11.71 26.74
C THR A 53 -15.55 -12.63 26.76
N GLU A 54 -15.06 -12.96 27.95
CA GLU A 54 -13.95 -13.92 28.13
C GLU A 54 -14.27 -15.28 27.50
N GLU A 55 -15.49 -15.78 27.70
CA GLU A 55 -15.96 -17.02 27.07
C GLU A 55 -15.82 -16.99 25.53
N LYS A 56 -16.24 -15.88 24.89
CA LYS A 56 -16.11 -15.72 23.43
C LYS A 56 -14.65 -15.57 23.00
N ARG A 57 -13.84 -14.83 23.76
CA ARG A 57 -12.39 -14.70 23.49
C ARG A 57 -11.72 -16.07 23.50
N THR A 58 -11.95 -16.88 24.53
CA THR A 58 -11.40 -18.24 24.62
C THR A 58 -11.93 -19.15 23.51
N HIS A 59 -13.23 -19.09 23.21
CA HIS A 59 -13.84 -19.86 22.12
C HIS A 59 -13.18 -19.53 20.77
N TRP A 60 -13.05 -18.24 20.43
CA TRP A 60 -12.51 -17.81 19.15
C TRP A 60 -10.98 -17.91 19.06
N GLU A 61 -10.24 -17.70 20.15
CA GLU A 61 -8.78 -17.92 20.17
C GLU A 61 -8.46 -19.37 19.77
N LYS A 62 -9.18 -20.35 20.32
CA LYS A 62 -9.01 -21.75 19.94
C LYS A 62 -9.29 -21.98 18.46
N ARG A 63 -10.42 -21.47 17.95
CA ARG A 63 -10.82 -21.68 16.54
C ARG A 63 -9.90 -20.98 15.56
N PHE A 64 -9.41 -19.78 15.89
CA PHE A 64 -8.43 -19.08 15.06
C PHE A 64 -7.08 -19.80 15.07
N TYR A 65 -6.63 -20.31 16.22
CA TYR A 65 -5.41 -21.12 16.28
C TYR A 65 -5.53 -22.36 15.39
N GLU A 66 -6.64 -23.10 15.49
CA GLU A 66 -6.92 -24.27 14.65
C GLU A 66 -6.90 -23.89 13.15
N ALA A 67 -7.55 -22.81 12.76
CA ALA A 67 -7.56 -22.35 11.36
C ALA A 67 -6.18 -21.93 10.84
N LEU A 68 -5.32 -21.37 11.70
CA LEU A 68 -3.95 -20.97 11.32
C LEU A 68 -2.97 -22.15 11.31
N SER A 69 -3.26 -23.19 12.08
CA SER A 69 -2.40 -24.35 12.27
C SER A 69 -2.20 -25.12 10.97
N ASP A 70 -1.00 -25.70 10.82
CA ASP A 70 -0.60 -26.44 9.62
C ASP A 70 -0.82 -25.67 8.30
N PHE A 71 -0.75 -24.34 8.37
CA PHE A 71 -0.95 -23.44 7.24
C PHE A 71 -2.32 -23.57 6.53
N GLN A 72 -3.34 -24.10 7.22
CA GLN A 72 -4.70 -24.24 6.65
C GLN A 72 -5.27 -22.90 6.17
N PHE A 73 -4.97 -21.83 6.90
CA PHE A 73 -5.24 -20.45 6.51
C PHE A 73 -4.04 -19.57 6.83
N VAL A 74 -3.59 -18.79 5.84
CA VAL A 74 -2.48 -17.84 6.00
C VAL A 74 -3.00 -16.42 5.75
N PRO A 75 -3.22 -15.62 6.82
CA PRO A 75 -3.67 -14.25 6.67
C PRO A 75 -2.57 -13.36 6.08
N GLY A 76 -2.97 -12.16 5.63
CA GLY A 76 -2.04 -11.20 5.07
C GLY A 76 -0.90 -10.84 6.03
N GLY A 77 0.28 -10.55 5.48
CA GLY A 77 1.51 -10.49 6.28
C GLY A 77 1.52 -9.43 7.39
N ARG A 78 0.73 -8.35 7.29
CA ARG A 78 0.59 -7.36 8.39
C ARG A 78 -0.19 -7.89 9.58
N ILE A 79 -1.16 -8.77 9.34
CA ILE A 79 -1.90 -9.45 10.39
C ILE A 79 -0.94 -10.38 11.16
N LEU A 80 -0.16 -11.19 10.45
CA LEU A 80 0.83 -12.10 11.07
C LEU A 80 1.88 -11.34 11.89
N ALA A 81 2.41 -10.24 11.36
CA ALA A 81 3.43 -9.45 12.06
C ALA A 81 2.86 -8.61 13.22
N GLY A 82 1.61 -8.15 13.13
CA GLY A 82 1.04 -7.15 14.04
C GLY A 82 0.07 -7.69 15.08
N ALA A 83 -0.74 -8.70 14.77
CA ALA A 83 -1.76 -9.18 15.70
C ALA A 83 -1.12 -9.71 16.98
N GLY A 84 -1.57 -9.19 18.13
CA GLY A 84 -1.05 -9.58 19.45
C GLY A 84 0.39 -9.14 19.74
N SER A 85 1.02 -8.28 18.92
CA SER A 85 2.39 -7.83 19.17
C SER A 85 2.51 -6.70 20.20
N GLY A 86 1.41 -6.00 20.49
CA GLY A 86 1.39 -4.82 21.36
C GLY A 86 1.90 -3.54 20.68
N HIS A 87 2.33 -3.60 19.41
CA HIS A 87 2.75 -2.44 18.64
C HIS A 87 1.58 -1.74 17.95
N GLN A 88 1.69 -0.42 17.78
CA GLN A 88 0.70 0.39 17.06
C GLN A 88 0.88 0.29 15.54
N VAL A 89 0.51 -0.87 14.99
CA VAL A 89 0.57 -1.16 13.54
C VAL A 89 -0.83 -1.41 12.98
N THR A 90 -1.00 -1.27 11.68
CA THR A 90 -2.25 -1.64 11.03
C THR A 90 -2.27 -3.12 10.65
N PHE A 91 -3.44 -3.73 10.70
CA PHE A 91 -3.69 -5.09 10.20
C PHE A 91 -4.12 -5.10 8.72
N TYR A 92 -4.48 -3.93 8.17
CA TYR A 92 -4.78 -3.80 6.75
C TYR A 92 -3.49 -3.67 5.94
N ASN A 93 -3.36 -4.50 4.91
CA ASN A 93 -2.19 -4.45 4.02
C ASN A 93 -2.31 -3.33 2.97
N CYS A 94 -3.53 -3.10 2.48
CA CYS A 94 -3.78 -2.28 1.29
C CYS A 94 -4.78 -1.17 1.61
N TYR A 95 -4.44 0.04 1.19
CA TYR A 95 -5.28 1.22 1.33
C TYR A 95 -5.45 1.88 -0.03
N VAL A 96 -6.65 2.38 -0.29
CA VAL A 96 -6.91 3.38 -1.32
C VAL A 96 -7.35 4.62 -0.59
N ILE A 97 -6.63 5.72 -0.77
CA ILE A 97 -6.99 7.01 -0.18
C ILE A 97 -7.60 7.91 -1.25
N SER A 98 -8.39 8.89 -0.82
CA SER A 98 -8.99 9.86 -1.73
C SER A 98 -7.94 10.55 -2.59
N SER A 99 -8.30 10.89 -3.83
CA SER A 99 -7.47 11.73 -4.69
C SER A 99 -7.20 13.09 -4.01
N PRO A 100 -6.01 13.67 -4.16
CA PRO A 100 -5.71 14.97 -3.57
C PRO A 100 -6.56 16.07 -4.20
N GLU A 101 -6.89 17.11 -3.45
CA GLU A 101 -7.41 18.33 -4.04
C GLU A 101 -6.32 18.99 -4.91
N ASP A 102 -6.73 19.67 -5.99
CA ASP A 102 -5.84 20.37 -6.94
C ASP A 102 -5.24 21.65 -6.35
N SER A 103 -4.49 21.50 -5.27
CA SER A 103 -3.79 22.57 -4.56
C SER A 103 -2.55 22.00 -3.86
N ARG A 104 -1.58 22.87 -3.57
CA ARG A 104 -0.38 22.46 -2.79
C ARG A 104 -0.77 21.89 -1.43
N GLN A 105 -1.75 22.50 -0.76
CA GLN A 105 -2.22 22.05 0.54
C GLN A 105 -2.86 20.66 0.44
N GLY A 106 -3.76 20.45 -0.53
CA GLY A 106 -4.42 19.16 -0.75
C GLY A 106 -3.44 18.03 -1.06
N ILE A 107 -2.41 18.30 -1.87
CA ILE A 107 -1.35 17.32 -2.17
C ILE A 107 -0.54 16.97 -0.90
N LEU A 108 -0.17 17.98 -0.10
CA LEU A 108 0.60 17.76 1.13
C LEU A 108 -0.21 17.05 2.23
N ASP A 109 -1.51 17.36 2.34
CA ASP A 109 -2.41 16.67 3.28
C ASP A 109 -2.60 15.20 2.86
N ASN A 110 -2.74 14.94 1.57
CA ASN A 110 -2.79 13.59 1.04
C ASN A 110 -1.49 12.81 1.28
N LEU A 111 -0.33 13.46 1.06
CA LEU A 111 0.99 12.90 1.37
C LEU A 111 1.16 12.60 2.87
N LYS A 112 0.64 13.46 3.75
CA LYS A 112 0.62 13.23 5.20
C LYS A 112 -0.16 11.96 5.55
N VAL A 113 -1.37 11.81 5.00
CA VAL A 113 -2.20 10.60 5.20
C VAL A 113 -1.47 9.35 4.70
N MET A 114 -0.89 9.39 3.50
CA MET A 114 -0.09 8.29 2.96
C MET A 114 1.06 7.92 3.91
N THR A 115 1.78 8.92 4.40
CA THR A 115 2.94 8.72 5.28
C THR A 115 2.55 8.04 6.58
N GLU A 116 1.46 8.48 7.20
CA GLU A 116 0.93 7.90 8.44
C GLU A 116 0.49 6.44 8.26
N ILE A 117 -0.13 6.11 7.12
CA ILE A 117 -0.51 4.73 6.80
C ILE A 117 0.73 3.85 6.62
N MET A 118 1.72 4.33 5.85
CA MET A 118 2.94 3.58 5.56
C MET A 118 3.80 3.36 6.82
N ALA A 119 3.93 4.36 7.69
CA ALA A 119 4.64 4.24 8.95
C ALA A 119 4.12 3.07 9.80
N ARG A 120 2.80 2.80 9.73
CA ARG A 120 2.13 1.70 10.43
C ARG A 120 2.10 0.39 9.65
N GLY A 121 2.63 0.34 8.43
CA GLY A 121 2.79 -0.87 7.61
C GLY A 121 1.88 -1.00 6.39
N GLY A 122 0.95 -0.06 6.16
CA GLY A 122 0.03 -0.14 5.01
C GLY A 122 0.68 0.26 3.69
N GLY A 123 0.37 -0.44 2.60
CA GLY A 123 0.60 0.04 1.24
C GLY A 123 -0.54 0.95 0.79
N VAL A 124 -0.25 1.93 -0.08
CA VAL A 124 -1.22 2.97 -0.47
C VAL A 124 -1.37 3.06 -1.98
N GLY A 125 -2.61 3.16 -2.46
CA GLY A 125 -2.99 3.54 -3.82
C GLY A 125 -3.57 4.95 -3.85
N ILE A 126 -3.15 5.77 -4.82
CA ILE A 126 -3.57 7.17 -4.98
C ILE A 126 -3.85 7.43 -6.46
N ASN A 127 -4.99 8.02 -6.77
CA ASN A 127 -5.28 8.53 -8.11
C ASN A 127 -4.96 10.04 -8.15
N LEU A 128 -4.10 10.46 -9.09
CA LEU A 128 -3.66 11.85 -9.25
C LEU A 128 -4.38 12.60 -10.38
N SER A 129 -5.42 12.02 -10.99
CA SER A 129 -6.19 12.64 -12.08
C SER A 129 -6.92 13.92 -11.68
N THR A 130 -7.02 14.21 -10.38
CA THR A 130 -7.53 15.48 -9.87
C THR A 130 -6.53 16.62 -9.99
N LEU A 131 -5.25 16.34 -10.27
CA LEU A 131 -4.21 17.38 -10.37
C LEU A 131 -4.13 17.95 -11.78
N ARG A 132 -4.06 19.28 -11.87
CA ARG A 132 -4.01 19.94 -13.18
C ARG A 132 -2.81 19.51 -14.04
N PRO A 133 -2.99 19.44 -15.38
CA PRO A 133 -1.93 19.11 -16.32
C PRO A 133 -0.74 20.04 -16.22
N ARG A 134 0.43 19.53 -16.58
CA ARG A 134 1.63 20.32 -16.77
C ARG A 134 1.35 21.51 -17.69
N GLY A 135 1.92 22.67 -17.34
CA GLY A 135 1.75 23.90 -18.11
C GLY A 135 0.45 24.66 -17.81
N SER A 136 -0.49 24.08 -17.06
CA SER A 136 -1.73 24.78 -16.67
C SER A 136 -1.42 26.08 -15.92
N TYR A 137 -2.06 27.18 -16.31
CA TYR A 137 -1.84 28.48 -15.68
C TYR A 137 -2.36 28.52 -14.24
N ILE A 138 -1.56 29.08 -13.33
CA ILE A 138 -1.89 29.24 -11.91
C ILE A 138 -2.06 30.72 -11.61
N LYS A 139 -3.33 31.18 -11.62
CA LYS A 139 -3.72 32.58 -11.44
C LYS A 139 -3.12 33.22 -10.18
N THR A 140 -3.06 32.49 -9.06
CA THR A 140 -2.67 33.02 -7.76
C THR A 140 -1.18 33.34 -7.63
N VAL A 141 -0.32 32.73 -8.45
CA VAL A 141 1.15 32.93 -8.41
C VAL A 141 1.72 33.35 -9.77
N ASN A 142 0.86 33.64 -10.75
CA ASN A 142 1.23 34.01 -12.13
C ASN A 142 2.30 33.06 -12.74
N GLY A 143 2.06 31.75 -12.62
CA GLY A 143 3.00 30.72 -13.06
C GLY A 143 2.31 29.54 -13.74
N THR A 144 3.05 28.48 -13.99
CA THR A 144 2.54 27.26 -14.63
C THR A 144 2.68 26.04 -13.72
N ALA A 145 1.76 25.10 -13.85
CA ALA A 145 1.74 23.87 -13.08
C ALA A 145 2.82 22.89 -13.54
N SER A 146 3.39 22.17 -12.56
CA SER A 146 4.36 21.11 -12.81
C SER A 146 3.73 19.76 -13.20
N GLY A 147 2.40 19.63 -13.15
CA GLY A 147 1.67 18.41 -13.52
C GLY A 147 1.74 17.26 -12.49
N PRO A 148 0.80 16.29 -12.54
CA PRO A 148 0.76 15.11 -11.69
C PRO A 148 2.07 14.32 -11.64
N CYS A 149 2.75 14.10 -12.77
CA CYS A 149 4.00 13.31 -12.81
C CYS A 149 5.12 13.93 -11.95
N SER A 150 5.18 15.27 -11.87
CA SER A 150 6.13 15.95 -10.98
C SER A 150 5.81 15.74 -9.51
N TRP A 151 4.53 15.74 -9.13
CA TRP A 151 4.12 15.47 -7.76
C TRP A 151 4.25 13.98 -7.41
N ALA A 152 3.98 13.09 -8.35
CA ALA A 152 4.19 11.65 -8.22
C ALA A 152 5.64 11.29 -7.83
N GLN A 153 6.63 12.08 -8.30
CA GLN A 153 8.02 11.95 -7.86
C GLN A 153 8.16 12.17 -6.35
N LEU A 154 7.47 13.18 -5.78
CA LEU A 154 7.51 13.46 -4.34
C LEU A 154 6.95 12.28 -3.54
N TYR A 155 5.81 11.73 -3.95
CA TYR A 155 5.22 10.54 -3.33
C TYR A 155 6.16 9.32 -3.42
N SER A 156 6.82 9.14 -4.56
CA SER A 156 7.80 8.06 -4.77
C SER A 156 8.99 8.20 -3.81
N VAL A 157 9.63 9.36 -3.75
CA VAL A 157 10.77 9.61 -2.85
C VAL A 157 10.36 9.38 -1.39
N ALA A 158 9.20 9.89 -0.98
CA ALA A 158 8.68 9.65 0.36
C ALA A 158 8.55 8.14 0.66
N THR A 159 8.04 7.36 -0.29
CA THR A 159 7.81 5.92 -0.14
C THR A 159 9.09 5.09 -0.06
N GLY A 160 10.09 5.41 -0.90
CA GLY A 160 11.30 4.60 -1.04
C GLY A 160 12.45 5.01 -0.14
N ASP A 161 12.63 6.32 0.04
CA ASP A 161 13.85 6.89 0.61
C ASP A 161 13.66 7.44 2.01
N VAL A 162 12.43 7.88 2.34
CA VAL A 162 12.13 8.55 3.62
C VAL A 162 11.42 7.62 4.59
N ILE A 163 10.41 6.88 4.13
CA ILE A 163 9.54 6.09 5.00
C ILE A 163 10.02 4.64 5.09
N GLN A 164 10.37 4.21 6.30
CA GLN A 164 10.57 2.80 6.63
C GLN A 164 9.35 2.26 7.40
N GLN A 165 8.63 1.33 6.80
CA GLN A 165 7.46 0.72 7.41
C GLN A 165 7.87 -0.19 8.58
N GLY A 166 7.56 0.23 9.81
CA GLY A 166 7.94 -0.50 11.02
C GLY A 166 9.43 -0.81 11.11
N GLY A 167 10.29 0.08 10.58
CA GLY A 167 11.76 -0.01 10.67
C GLY A 167 12.44 -1.13 9.87
N SER A 168 11.70 -1.92 9.08
CA SER A 168 12.27 -3.12 8.41
C SER A 168 11.74 -3.40 7.00
N ARG A 169 10.66 -2.73 6.56
CA ARG A 169 10.10 -2.91 5.21
C ARG A 169 9.99 -1.59 4.49
N ARG A 170 10.27 -1.60 3.19
CA ARG A 170 10.05 -0.45 2.31
C ARG A 170 8.54 -0.23 2.09
N GLY A 171 8.16 1.04 1.88
CA GLY A 171 6.80 1.41 1.48
C GLY A 171 6.38 0.78 0.16
N ALA A 172 5.08 0.55 -0.01
CA ALA A 172 4.49 0.12 -1.28
C ALA A 172 3.47 1.18 -1.72
N LEU A 173 3.67 1.73 -2.91
CA LEU A 173 2.85 2.79 -3.47
C LEU A 173 2.37 2.41 -4.87
N MET A 174 1.10 2.65 -5.15
CA MET A 174 0.52 2.66 -6.49
C MET A 174 0.00 4.06 -6.80
N ILE A 175 0.44 4.63 -7.91
CA ILE A 175 -0.07 5.89 -8.44
C ILE A 175 -0.89 5.58 -9.68
N MET A 176 -2.05 6.20 -9.77
CA MET A 176 -2.98 6.07 -10.88
C MET A 176 -3.19 7.39 -11.60
N LEU A 177 -3.48 7.30 -12.89
CA LEU A 177 -3.96 8.40 -13.72
C LEU A 177 -5.02 7.87 -14.69
N ASP A 178 -6.03 8.69 -14.96
CA ASP A 178 -7.15 8.35 -15.84
C ASP A 178 -6.69 8.42 -17.29
N ASP A 179 -7.22 7.52 -18.10
CA ASP A 179 -6.87 7.35 -19.52
C ASP A 179 -7.04 8.60 -20.39
N ASN A 180 -7.94 9.51 -20.01
CA ASN A 180 -8.19 10.78 -20.69
C ASN A 180 -7.46 11.97 -20.05
N HIS A 181 -6.58 11.75 -19.07
CA HIS A 181 -5.85 12.86 -18.46
C HIS A 181 -4.81 13.43 -19.46
N PRO A 182 -4.66 14.76 -19.63
CA PRO A 182 -3.74 15.34 -20.61
C PRO A 182 -2.26 14.97 -20.44
N ASP A 183 -1.85 14.64 -19.21
CA ASP A 183 -0.48 14.18 -18.92
C ASP A 183 -0.30 12.65 -19.07
N ILE A 184 -1.27 11.91 -19.64
CA ILE A 184 -1.22 10.43 -19.72
C ILE A 184 0.00 9.92 -20.51
N GLU A 185 0.39 10.59 -21.59
CA GLU A 185 1.56 10.20 -22.39
C GLU A 185 2.87 10.36 -21.60
N GLU A 186 3.00 11.42 -20.79
CA GLU A 186 4.11 11.56 -19.84
C GLU A 186 4.06 10.43 -18.81
N PHE A 187 2.89 10.17 -18.23
CA PHE A 187 2.69 9.18 -17.18
C PHE A 187 3.08 7.75 -17.60
N ILE A 188 2.71 7.32 -18.81
CA ILE A 188 3.04 5.96 -19.30
C ILE A 188 4.52 5.81 -19.71
N THR A 189 5.23 6.92 -19.93
CA THR A 189 6.64 6.91 -20.37
C THR A 189 7.64 7.33 -19.29
N VAL A 190 7.18 7.98 -18.21
CA VAL A 190 8.05 8.64 -17.20
C VAL A 190 9.12 7.71 -16.62
N LYS A 191 8.78 6.44 -16.38
CA LYS A 191 9.71 5.43 -15.83
C LYS A 191 10.75 4.90 -16.81
N ARG A 192 10.68 5.27 -18.10
CA ARG A 192 11.75 4.96 -19.06
C ARG A 192 13.02 5.75 -18.74
N THR A 193 12.90 6.85 -17.99
CA THR A 193 14.04 7.63 -17.49
C THR A 193 14.41 7.16 -16.08
N ALA A 194 15.66 6.70 -15.91
CA ALA A 194 16.17 6.33 -14.59
C ALA A 194 16.09 7.51 -13.59
N GLY A 195 15.87 7.22 -12.31
CA GLY A 195 15.67 8.25 -11.27
C GLY A 195 14.26 8.85 -11.22
N LYS A 196 13.38 8.54 -12.18
CA LYS A 196 12.00 9.04 -12.18
C LYS A 196 11.01 8.03 -11.59
N ILE A 197 10.36 8.41 -10.50
CA ILE A 197 9.29 7.67 -9.81
C ILE A 197 9.70 6.21 -9.50
N GLU A 198 10.90 5.98 -9.00
CA GLU A 198 11.47 4.62 -8.82
C GLU A 198 10.73 3.74 -7.81
N HIS A 199 9.94 4.35 -6.92
CA HIS A 199 9.37 3.69 -5.76
C HIS A 199 7.84 3.63 -5.75
N ALA A 200 7.20 3.86 -6.89
CA ALA A 200 5.77 3.62 -7.08
C ALA A 200 5.50 2.70 -8.26
N ASN A 201 4.50 1.84 -8.17
CA ASN A 201 3.87 1.25 -9.35
C ASN A 201 2.98 2.30 -10.01
N LEU A 202 2.91 2.27 -11.34
CA LEU A 202 2.05 3.16 -12.12
C LEU A 202 0.97 2.32 -12.80
N SER A 203 -0.29 2.76 -12.70
CA SER A 203 -1.43 2.11 -13.33
C SER A 203 -2.30 3.15 -14.04
N VAL A 204 -2.83 2.82 -15.20
CA VAL A 204 -3.79 3.67 -15.90
C VAL A 204 -5.21 3.21 -15.54
N CYS A 205 -6.08 4.14 -15.15
CA CYS A 205 -7.50 3.88 -14.98
C CYS A 205 -8.16 3.89 -16.35
N ILE A 206 -8.24 2.73 -16.98
CA ILE A 206 -8.85 2.54 -18.29
C ILE A 206 -10.38 2.53 -18.16
N SER A 207 -11.04 3.38 -18.93
CA SER A 207 -12.49 3.47 -19.03
C SER A 207 -13.05 2.56 -20.13
N ASP A 208 -14.33 2.19 -20.00
CA ASP A 208 -15.03 1.45 -21.06
C ASP A 208 -15.08 2.25 -22.38
N LYS A 209 -15.11 3.59 -22.30
CA LYS A 209 -15.11 4.48 -23.47
C LYS A 209 -13.79 4.39 -24.24
N PHE A 210 -12.66 4.36 -23.54
CA PHE A 210 -11.36 4.18 -24.19
C PHE A 210 -11.29 2.81 -24.85
N MET A 211 -11.75 1.76 -24.17
CA MET A 211 -11.79 0.42 -24.73
C MET A 211 -12.66 0.33 -25.99
N GLU A 212 -13.75 1.10 -26.06
CA GLU A 212 -14.58 1.18 -27.27
C GLU A 212 -13.87 1.94 -28.39
N ALA A 213 -13.27 3.10 -28.09
CA ALA A 213 -12.49 3.87 -29.08
C ALA A 213 -11.37 3.01 -29.71
N VAL A 214 -10.69 2.18 -28.91
CA VAL A 214 -9.66 1.25 -29.41
C VAL A 214 -10.25 0.19 -30.35
N LYS A 215 -11.44 -0.36 -30.06
CA LYS A 215 -12.07 -1.35 -30.94
C LYS A 215 -12.50 -0.74 -32.28
N GLU A 216 -12.92 0.51 -32.26
CA GLU A 216 -13.41 1.23 -33.43
C GLU A 216 -12.30 1.93 -34.22
N ASP A 217 -11.04 1.84 -33.79
CA ASP A 217 -9.91 2.64 -34.33
C ASP A 217 -10.23 4.15 -34.34
N ALA A 218 -10.91 4.62 -33.29
CA ALA A 218 -11.35 5.98 -33.12
C ALA A 218 -10.32 6.83 -32.36
N ASP A 219 -10.36 8.14 -32.63
CA ASP A 219 -9.55 9.12 -31.91
C ASP A 219 -9.98 9.21 -30.42
N TRP A 220 -9.02 9.54 -29.54
CA TRP A 220 -9.22 9.66 -28.10
C TRP A 220 -8.88 11.05 -27.58
N ASP A 221 -9.85 11.71 -26.96
CA ASP A 221 -9.68 13.05 -26.40
C ASP A 221 -9.08 13.00 -24.99
N LEU A 222 -7.99 13.74 -24.80
CA LEU A 222 -7.43 14.07 -23.50
C LEU A 222 -8.07 15.36 -22.99
N VAL A 223 -8.73 15.29 -21.84
CA VAL A 223 -9.68 16.31 -21.37
C VAL A 223 -9.27 16.85 -20.01
N TRP A 224 -9.38 18.17 -19.85
CA TRP A 224 -9.26 18.82 -18.55
C TRP A 224 -10.39 19.83 -18.34
N GLN A 225 -11.13 19.72 -17.22
CA GLN A 225 -12.28 20.59 -16.91
C GLN A 225 -13.30 20.66 -18.05
N ASN A 226 -13.59 19.52 -18.67
CA ASN A 226 -14.49 19.37 -19.84
C ASN A 226 -14.00 20.08 -21.11
N GLU A 227 -12.75 20.54 -21.17
CA GLU A 227 -12.13 21.06 -22.37
C GLU A 227 -11.15 20.03 -22.95
N VAL A 228 -11.25 19.74 -24.24
CA VAL A 228 -10.28 18.92 -24.96
C VAL A 228 -8.96 19.70 -25.03
N LYS A 229 -7.89 19.11 -24.49
CA LYS A 229 -6.54 19.68 -24.51
C LYS A 229 -5.69 19.13 -25.64
N LYS A 230 -5.91 17.86 -25.99
CA LYS A 230 -5.25 17.15 -27.09
C LYS A 230 -6.11 15.96 -27.50
N THR A 231 -6.12 15.63 -28.77
CA THR A 231 -6.70 14.38 -29.29
C THR A 231 -5.54 13.49 -29.75
N VAL A 232 -5.59 12.20 -29.41
CA VAL A 232 -4.59 11.18 -29.78
C VAL A 232 -5.24 10.07 -30.58
N ARG A 233 -4.44 9.36 -31.37
CA ARG A 233 -4.84 8.17 -32.14
C ARG A 233 -3.79 7.10 -31.94
#